data_AF-A0A941UNH9-F1
#
_entry.id   AF-A0A941UNH9-F1
#
_cell.length_a   1.000
_cell.length_b   1.000
_cell.length_c   1.000
_cell.angle_alpha   90.00
_cell.angle_beta   90.00
_cell.angle_gamma   90.00
#
_symmetry.space_group_name_H-M   'P 1'
#
loop_
_entity.id
_entity.type
_entity.pdbx_description
1 polymer ?
#
loop_
_entity_poly.entity_id
_entity_poly.type
_entity_poly.pdbx_seq_one_letter_code
_entity_poly.pdbx_strand_id
1 'polypeptide(L)' 'MKSKSKILNLGLPKGSLQESTLKLFKKAGYHISVSGRSYYPVFEDTEIESMLIRAQEMAR' A
#
# COMPACT_ATOMS: atom_id res chain seq x y z
N MET A 1 -17.93 24.60 -0.13
CA MET A 1 -16.57 24.08 0.12
C MET A 1 -16.64 22.57 0.24
N LYS A 2 -16.09 21.81 -0.71
CA LYS A 2 -15.91 20.35 -0.52
C LYS A 2 -14.76 20.16 0.48
N SER A 3 -15.02 19.44 1.57
CA SER A 3 -13.97 18.91 2.44
C SER A 3 -12.93 18.22 1.57
N LYS A 4 -11.65 18.57 1.71
CA LYS A 4 -10.56 17.89 1.03
C LYS A 4 -10.56 16.46 1.56
N SER A 5 -11.02 15.48 0.77
CA SER A 5 -11.00 14.07 1.14
C SER A 5 -9.57 13.73 1.59
N LYS A 6 -9.40 13.37 2.86
CA LYS A 6 -8.09 13.03 3.41
C LYS A 6 -7.78 11.60 3.00
N ILE A 7 -7.14 11.47 1.84
CA ILE A 7 -6.61 10.19 1.38
C ILE A 7 -5.46 9.79 2.31
N LEU A 8 -5.50 8.55 2.79
CA LEU A 8 -4.43 7.93 3.57
C LEU A 8 -3.34 7.43 2.61
N ASN A 9 -2.12 7.94 2.76
CA ASN A 9 -0.97 7.48 1.99
C ASN A 9 -0.19 6.41 2.78
N LEU A 10 -0.10 5.19 2.25
CA LEU A 10 0.57 4.06 2.88
C LEU A 10 1.87 3.66 2.16
N GLY A 11 2.95 3.58 2.92
CA GLY A 11 4.18 2.92 2.49
C GLY A 11 4.13 1.42 2.77
N LEU A 12 4.21 0.58 1.74
CA LEU A 12 4.29 -0.87 1.86
C LEU A 12 5.71 -1.36 1.55
N PRO A 13 6.23 -2.38 2.26
CA PRO A 13 7.61 -2.82 2.06
C PRO A 13 7.74 -3.56 0.73
N LYS A 14 8.77 -3.21 -0.06
CA LYS A 14 9.17 -3.92 -1.27
C LYS A 14 10.17 -5.03 -0.96
N GLY A 15 10.08 -6.15 -1.68
CA GLY A 15 11.05 -7.25 -1.57
C GLY A 15 10.61 -8.33 -0.58
N SER A 16 11.52 -8.74 0.31
CA SER A 16 11.34 -9.93 1.18
C SER A 16 10.10 -9.88 2.07
N LEU A 17 9.66 -8.69 2.49
CA LEU A 17 8.48 -8.49 3.34
C LEU A 17 7.20 -8.17 2.56
N GLN A 18 7.28 -8.04 1.24
CA GLN A 18 6.14 -7.60 0.43
C GLN A 18 4.98 -8.61 0.52
N GLU A 19 5.23 -9.88 0.22
CA GLU A 19 4.18 -10.89 0.18
C GLU A 19 3.53 -11.13 1.55
N SER A 20 4.33 -11.15 2.61
CA SER A 20 3.82 -11.29 3.99
C SER A 20 2.94 -10.10 4.39
N THR A 21 3.31 -8.89 3.98
CA THR A 21 2.52 -7.68 4.23
C THR A 21 1.21 -7.71 3.46
N LEU A 22 1.24 -8.06 2.17
CA LEU A 22 0.02 -8.19 1.36
C LEU A 22 -0.93 -9.26 1.93
N LYS A 23 -0.39 -10.39 2.43
CA LYS A 23 -1.18 -11.42 3.12
C LYS A 23 -1.85 -10.91 4.40
N LEU A 24 -1.17 -10.04 5.16
CA LEU A 24 -1.74 -9.44 6.38
C LEU A 24 -2.92 -8.53 6.03
N PHE A 25 -2.75 -7.64 5.05
CA PHE A 25 -3.83 -6.79 4.56
C PHE A 25 -5.02 -7.60 4.03
N LYS A 26 -4.76 -8.69 3.30
CA LYS A 26 -5.81 -9.61 2.84
C LYS A 26 -6.59 -10.22 4.00
N LYS A 27 -5.91 -10.64 5.09
CA LYS A 27 -6.57 -11.14 6.30
C LYS A 27 -7.43 -10.07 6.99
N ALA A 28 -7.05 -8.80 6.87
CA ALA A 28 -7.81 -7.66 7.37
C ALA A 28 -8.96 -7.23 6.43
N GLY A 29 -9.18 -7.93 5.31
CA GLY A 29 -10.27 -7.63 4.36
C GLY A 29 -9.88 -6.69 3.22
N TYR A 30 -8.61 -6.24 3.15
CA TYR A 30 -8.14 -5.38 2.07
C TYR A 30 -7.66 -6.20 0.87
N HIS A 31 -8.15 -5.82 -0.31
CA HIS A 31 -7.69 -6.38 -1.57
C HIS A 31 -6.69 -5.41 -2.22
N ILE A 32 -5.47 -5.89 -2.40
CA ILE A 32 -4.36 -5.10 -2.97
C ILE A 32 -3.85 -5.82 -4.21
N SER A 33 -3.82 -5.11 -5.33
CA SER A 33 -3.22 -5.60 -6.57
C SER A 33 -1.85 -4.96 -6.79
N VAL A 34 -0.87 -5.79 -7.16
CA VAL A 34 0.50 -5.36 -7.48
C VAL A 34 0.88 -5.90 -8.84
N SER A 35 1.14 -5.01 -9.80
CA SER A 35 1.73 -5.42 -11.08
C SER A 35 3.25 -5.53 -10.96
N GLY A 36 3.87 -6.49 -11.64
CA GLY A 36 5.23 -6.94 -11.33
C GLY A 36 6.33 -5.87 -11.34
N ARG A 37 6.20 -4.79 -12.13
CA ARG A 37 7.16 -3.68 -12.16
C ARG A 37 6.66 -2.40 -11.46
N SER A 38 5.41 -2.36 -11.02
CA SER A 38 4.83 -1.16 -10.41
C SER A 38 5.39 -0.91 -9.01
N TYR A 39 5.47 0.37 -8.67
CA TYR A 39 5.74 0.85 -7.32
C TYR A 39 4.48 1.34 -6.63
N TYR A 40 3.32 1.29 -7.29
CA TYR A 40 2.05 1.78 -6.77
C TYR A 40 1.05 0.61 -6.73
N PRO A 41 0.97 -0.12 -5.61
CA PRO A 41 -0.10 -1.06 -5.36
C PRO A 41 -1.44 -0.35 -5.32
N VAL A 42 -2.48 -1.00 -5.84
CA VAL A 42 -3.83 -0.46 -5.87
C VAL A 42 -4.68 -1.18 -4.86
N PHE A 43 -5.23 -0.43 -3.91
CA PHE A 43 -6.28 -0.89 -2.99
C PHE A 43 -7.65 -0.75 -3.65
N GLU A 44 -8.57 -1.65 -3.35
CA GLU A 44 -10.00 -1.49 -3.68
C GLU A 44 -10.73 -0.52 -2.74
N ASP A 45 -10.01 0.46 -2.21
CA ASP A 45 -10.50 1.48 -1.28
C ASP A 45 -10.06 2.85 -1.80
N THR A 46 -11.03 3.71 -2.13
CA THR A 46 -10.77 5.04 -2.72
C THR A 46 -10.20 6.03 -1.71
N GLU A 47 -10.18 5.69 -0.43
CA GLU A 47 -9.60 6.53 0.62
C GLU A 47 -8.12 6.18 0.89
N ILE A 48 -7.56 5.19 0.19
CA ILE A 48 -6.19 4.71 0.39
C ILE A 48 -5.38 4.80 -0.91
N GLU A 49 -4.26 5.51 -0.84
CA GLU A 49 -3.19 5.46 -1.84
C GLU A 49 -1.97 4.76 -1.24
N SER A 50 -1.17 4.08 -2.08
CA SER A 50 -0.02 3.36 -1.57
C SER A 50 1.18 3.33 -2.51
N MET A 51 2.36 3.15 -1.92
CA MET A 51 3.62 3.04 -2.62
C MET A 51 4.50 1.94 -2.00
N LEU A 52 5.18 1.17 -2.86
CA LEU A 52 6.19 0.21 -2.46
C LEU A 52 7.52 0.94 -2.17
N ILE A 53 7.95 0.87 -0.92
CA ILE A 53 9.20 1.46 -0.42
C ILE A 53 10.10 0.32 0.04
N ARG A 54 11.41 0.41 -0.19
CA ARG A 54 12.32 -0.61 0.33
C ARG A 54 12.32 -0.55 1.86
N ALA A 55 12.32 -1.70 2.53
CA ALA A 55 12.14 -1.77 3.98
C ALA A 55 13.11 -0.86 4.76
N GLN A 56 14.36 -0.77 4.33
CA GLN A 56 15.38 0.09 4.95
C GLN A 56 15.12 1.61 4.80
N GLU A 57 14.27 2.02 3.86
CA GLU A 57 13.92 3.44 3.64
C GLU A 57 12.64 3.85 4.40
N MET A 58 11.93 2.92 5.06
CA MET A 58 10.61 3.20 5.66
C MET A 58 10.66 3.98 6.96
N ALA A 59 11.77 3.90 7.70
CA ALA A 59 11.97 4.59 8.97
C ALA A 59 12.61 5.98 8.80
N ARG A 60 12.77 6.44 7.56
CA ARG A 60 13.25 7.79 7.24
C ARG A 60 12.06 8.73 7.10
#